data_AF-A0A7X6ZLS3-F1
#
_entry.id   AF-A0A7X6ZLS3-F1
#
_cell.length_a   1.000
_cell.length_b   1.000
_cell.length_c   1.000
_cell.angle_alpha   90.00
_cell.angle_beta   90.00
_cell.angle_gamma   90.00
#
_symmetry.space_group_name_H-M   'P 1'
#
loop_
_entity.id
_entity.type
_entity.pdbx_description
1 polymer ?
#
loop_
_entity_poly.entity_id
_entity_poly.type
_entity_poly.pdbx_seq_one_letter_code
_entity_poly.pdbx_strand_id
1 'polypeptide(L)'
;MSKKCSYCEAQVEQVKYNKINMRICPHCYATFISAKSFMAVRRDIDELSRQRLMEFLRANSAVVNFEKDINCIDHGKKLVDGKLPDYVIPAKIPTCCDIQHLPPQLWGDLLERGLKNPLLNIKSSKYDSGSALNRLRRFVQNILDKDYTEEDPFDGLFYSIKIEPILKKSSSKP
;
A
#
# COMPACT_ATOMS: atom_id res chain seq x y z
N MET A 1 20.25 2.71 -4.22
CA MET A 1 18.98 2.28 -3.58
C MET A 1 19.11 0.81 -3.21
N SER A 2 19.00 0.45 -1.93
CA SER A 2 19.05 -0.96 -1.53
C SER A 2 17.78 -1.69 -1.99
N LYS A 3 17.97 -2.96 -2.38
CA LYS A 3 16.88 -3.89 -2.68
C LYS A 3 16.51 -4.74 -1.46
N LYS A 4 17.14 -4.53 -0.30
CA LYS A 4 16.89 -5.30 0.92
C LYS A 4 16.02 -4.52 1.91
N CYS A 5 15.10 -5.23 2.55
CA CYS A 5 14.21 -4.69 3.58
C CYS A 5 15.00 -4.28 4.82
N SER A 6 14.78 -3.09 5.34
CA SER A 6 15.45 -2.62 6.57
C SER A 6 15.06 -3.37 7.85
N TYR A 7 14.01 -4.18 7.81
CA TYR A 7 13.49 -4.90 8.98
C TYR A 7 13.91 -6.37 9.01
N CYS A 8 13.92 -7.04 7.85
CA CYS A 8 14.17 -8.48 7.77
C CYS A 8 15.17 -8.87 6.67
N GLU A 9 15.81 -7.89 6.03
CA GLU A 9 16.83 -8.04 4.99
C GLU A 9 16.40 -8.75 3.69
N ALA A 10 15.19 -9.29 3.63
CA ALA A 10 14.61 -9.90 2.44
C ALA A 10 14.48 -8.89 1.29
N GLN A 11 14.46 -9.39 0.06
CA GLN A 11 14.33 -8.55 -1.11
C GLN A 11 12.97 -7.82 -1.13
N VAL A 12 12.98 -6.51 -1.41
CA VAL A 12 11.76 -5.71 -1.58
C VAL A 12 11.35 -5.63 -3.04
N GLU A 13 10.06 -5.52 -3.27
CA GLU A 13 9.47 -5.36 -4.60
C GLU A 13 8.92 -3.95 -4.78
N GLN A 14 9.10 -3.37 -5.97
CA GLN A 14 8.62 -2.04 -6.29
C GLN A 14 7.18 -2.10 -6.82
N VAL A 15 6.32 -1.24 -6.28
CA VAL A 15 4.96 -1.02 -6.74
C VAL A 15 4.82 0.39 -7.28
N LYS A 16 4.37 0.48 -8.53
CA LYS A 16 3.99 1.74 -9.17
C LYS A 16 2.52 1.68 -9.56
N TYR A 17 1.77 2.70 -9.15
CA TYR A 17 0.37 2.87 -9.50
C TYR A 17 0.01 4.36 -9.46
N ASN A 18 -0.49 4.90 -10.57
CA ASN A 18 -0.72 6.35 -10.71
C ASN A 18 0.50 7.16 -10.26
N LYS A 19 0.33 8.03 -9.26
CA LYS A 19 1.39 8.85 -8.65
C LYS A 19 2.05 8.19 -7.45
N ILE A 20 1.62 6.98 -7.09
CA ILE A 20 2.15 6.20 -5.98
C ILE A 20 3.34 5.39 -6.47
N ASN A 21 4.48 5.61 -5.83
CA ASN A 21 5.69 4.79 -5.98
C ASN A 21 6.12 4.34 -4.59
N MET A 22 6.03 3.04 -4.34
CA MET A 22 6.37 2.44 -3.06
C MET A 22 7.13 1.12 -3.26
N ARG A 23 7.73 0.63 -2.19
CA ARG A 23 8.33 -0.71 -2.15
C ARG A 23 7.70 -1.50 -1.02
N ILE A 24 7.41 -2.76 -1.24
CA ILE A 24 6.84 -3.66 -0.23
C ILE A 24 7.78 -4.84 -0.07
N CYS A 25 8.07 -5.19 1.18
CA CYS A 25 8.71 -6.45 1.49
C CYS A 25 7.69 -7.58 1.44
N PRO A 26 7.85 -8.61 0.59
CA PRO A 26 6.92 -9.73 0.57
C PRO A 26 7.00 -10.58 1.85
N HIS A 27 8.15 -10.59 2.54
CA HIS A 27 8.36 -11.44 3.73
C HIS A 27 7.73 -10.88 5.01
N CYS A 28 7.97 -9.60 5.31
CA CYS A 28 7.47 -8.97 6.54
C CYS A 28 6.45 -7.87 6.27
N TYR A 29 6.04 -7.66 5.02
CA TYR A 29 5.02 -6.67 4.60
C TYR A 29 5.33 -5.20 4.93
N ALA A 30 6.55 -4.92 5.40
CA ALA A 30 7.02 -3.54 5.58
C ALA A 30 6.96 -2.78 4.25
N THR A 31 6.44 -1.56 4.32
CA THR A 31 6.21 -0.70 3.16
C THR A 31 7.11 0.53 3.24
N PHE A 32 7.76 0.88 2.13
CA PHE A 32 8.65 2.01 2.01
C PHE A 32 8.10 2.97 0.96
N ILE A 33 7.77 4.19 1.37
CA ILE A 33 7.05 5.14 0.52
C ILE A 33 7.49 6.58 0.84
N SER A 34 7.60 7.43 -0.17
CA SER A 34 7.87 8.86 0.06
C SER A 34 6.75 9.50 0.87
N ALA A 35 7.09 10.34 1.84
CA ALA A 35 6.13 11.15 2.59
C ALA A 35 5.21 11.97 1.68
N LYS A 36 5.73 12.46 0.54
CA LYS A 36 4.95 13.23 -0.45
C LYS A 36 3.83 12.39 -1.09
N SER A 37 3.98 11.07 -1.10
CA SER A 37 3.01 10.14 -1.68
C SER A 37 1.88 9.77 -0.72
N PHE A 38 1.90 10.20 0.55
CA PHE A 38 0.81 9.90 1.49
C PHE A 38 -0.53 10.47 1.07
N MET A 39 -0.56 11.68 0.50
CA MET A 39 -1.78 12.25 -0.05
C MET A 39 -2.24 11.52 -1.32
N ALA A 40 -1.32 10.96 -2.11
CA ALA A 40 -1.67 10.13 -3.26
C ALA A 40 -2.27 8.79 -2.81
N VAL A 41 -1.72 8.15 -1.78
CA VAL A 41 -2.29 6.93 -1.17
C VAL A 41 -3.74 7.16 -0.72
N ARG A 42 -4.01 8.30 -0.06
CA ARG A 42 -5.35 8.64 0.41
C ARG A 42 -6.34 8.97 -0.71
N ARG A 43 -5.87 9.44 -1.88
CA ARG A 43 -6.74 9.82 -3.02
C ARG A 43 -6.89 8.73 -4.06
N ASP A 44 -5.79 8.08 -4.41
CA ASP A 44 -5.67 7.30 -5.64
C ASP A 44 -5.89 5.79 -5.40
N ILE A 45 -5.75 5.30 -4.16
CA ILE A 45 -6.12 3.92 -3.82
C ILE A 45 -7.61 3.90 -3.53
N ASP A 46 -8.39 3.06 -4.20
CA ASP A 46 -9.82 2.90 -3.95
C ASP A 46 -10.12 2.28 -2.56
N GLU A 47 -11.34 2.45 -2.09
CA GLU A 47 -11.74 2.04 -0.74
C GLU A 47 -11.59 0.53 -0.52
N LEU A 48 -12.04 -0.27 -1.48
CA LEU A 48 -11.98 -1.73 -1.43
C LEU A 48 -10.52 -2.24 -1.39
N SER A 49 -9.63 -1.63 -2.18
CA SER A 49 -8.19 -1.93 -2.13
C SER A 49 -7.58 -1.58 -0.79
N ARG A 50 -7.95 -0.45 -0.17
CA ARG A 50 -7.46 -0.10 1.18
C ARG A 50 -7.95 -1.10 2.21
N GLN A 51 -9.23 -1.48 2.15
CA GLN A 51 -9.83 -2.45 3.06
C GLN A 51 -9.12 -3.79 2.97
N ARG A 52 -9.00 -4.37 1.76
CA ARG A 52 -8.33 -5.65 1.55
C ARG A 52 -6.88 -5.63 2.02
N LEU A 53 -6.15 -4.55 1.74
CA LEU A 53 -4.77 -4.40 2.19
C LEU A 53 -4.66 -4.29 3.71
N MET A 54 -5.53 -3.49 4.34
CA MET A 54 -5.58 -3.35 5.80
C MET A 54 -5.88 -4.70 6.47
N GLU A 55 -6.88 -5.44 5.99
CA GLU A 55 -7.25 -6.76 6.50
C GLU A 55 -6.09 -7.75 6.35
N PHE A 56 -5.45 -7.80 5.19
CA PHE A 56 -4.28 -8.64 4.97
C PHE A 56 -3.16 -8.32 5.95
N LEU A 57 -2.81 -7.04 6.10
CA LEU A 57 -1.72 -6.62 6.99
C LEU A 57 -2.02 -6.97 8.43
N ARG A 58 -3.26 -6.77 8.90
CA ARG A 58 -3.65 -7.13 10.27
C ARG A 58 -3.62 -8.64 10.52
N ALA A 59 -4.04 -9.44 9.55
CA ALA A 59 -4.04 -10.90 9.67
C ALA A 59 -2.62 -11.50 9.62
N ASN A 60 -1.68 -10.85 8.92
CA ASN A 60 -0.36 -11.40 8.63
C ASN A 60 0.79 -10.62 9.28
N SER A 61 0.51 -9.58 10.06
CA SER A 61 1.52 -8.85 10.80
C SER A 61 1.93 -9.67 12.03
N ALA A 62 2.97 -10.50 11.89
CA ALA A 62 3.77 -10.86 13.05
C ALA A 62 4.24 -9.57 13.73
N VAL A 63 4.30 -9.56 15.06
CA VAL A 63 4.87 -8.44 15.84
C VAL A 63 6.35 -8.35 15.48
N VAL A 64 6.69 -7.64 14.40
CA VAL A 64 8.08 -7.36 14.06
C VAL A 64 8.57 -6.43 15.16
N ASN A 65 9.60 -6.86 15.89
CA ASN A 65 10.09 -6.10 17.03
C ASN A 65 10.87 -4.89 16.53
N PHE A 66 10.21 -3.72 16.48
CA PHE A 66 10.74 -2.47 15.91
C PHE A 66 11.71 -1.72 16.82
N GLU A 67 12.08 -2.32 17.96
CA GLU A 67 13.06 -1.77 18.90
C GLU A 67 14.51 -1.84 18.39
N LYS A 68 14.77 -2.56 17.28
CA LYS A 68 16.10 -2.60 16.68
C LYS A 68 16.49 -1.26 16.05
N ASP A 69 17.79 -1.01 16.01
CA ASP A 69 18.41 0.05 15.20
C ASP A 69 18.10 -0.19 13.71
N ILE A 70 17.03 0.42 13.23
CA ILE A 70 16.61 0.34 11.82
C ILE A 70 17.34 1.43 11.03
N ASN A 71 17.87 1.05 9.87
CA ASN A 71 18.55 1.95 8.96
C ASN A 71 17.67 2.28 7.75
N CYS A 72 17.81 3.50 7.23
CA CYS A 72 17.21 3.94 5.97
C CYS A 72 17.57 2.97 4.84
N ILE A 73 16.58 2.58 4.06
CA ILE A 73 16.72 1.55 3.01
C ILE A 73 17.60 2.07 1.88
N ASP A 74 17.58 3.36 1.60
CA ASP A 74 18.34 3.92 0.47
C ASP A 74 19.76 4.36 0.83
N HIS A 75 19.96 4.83 2.06
CA HIS A 75 21.19 5.51 2.47
C HIS A 75 21.91 4.84 3.65
N GLY A 76 21.30 3.85 4.32
CA GLY A 76 21.91 3.16 5.45
C GLY A 76 22.04 3.99 6.74
N LYS A 77 21.57 5.24 6.77
CA LYS A 77 21.59 6.07 7.99
C LYS A 77 20.55 5.60 9.00
N LYS A 78 20.88 5.64 10.29
CA LYS A 78 19.94 5.29 11.37
C LYS A 78 18.67 6.15 11.29
N LEU A 79 17.53 5.49 11.49
CA LEU A 79 16.26 6.18 11.68
C LEU A 79 16.18 6.72 13.12
N VAL A 80 15.48 7.84 13.30
CA VAL A 80 15.32 8.50 14.60
C VAL A 80 13.86 8.45 15.04
N ASP A 81 13.61 8.54 16.34
CA ASP A 81 12.25 8.67 16.85
C ASP A 81 11.65 10.02 16.43
N GLY A 82 10.45 9.96 15.88
CA GLY A 82 9.72 11.14 15.44
C GLY A 82 8.26 10.80 15.23
N LYS A 83 7.60 11.58 14.36
CA LYS A 83 6.20 11.37 14.00
C LYS A 83 6.05 11.38 12.49
N LEU A 84 5.17 10.52 11.97
CA LEU A 84 4.81 10.56 10.56
C LEU A 84 4.17 11.92 10.22
N PRO A 85 4.60 12.55 9.11
CA PRO A 85 3.94 13.74 8.57
C PRO A 85 2.44 13.50 8.37
N ASP A 86 1.62 14.53 8.60
CA ASP A 86 0.15 14.55 8.45
C ASP A 86 -0.66 13.65 9.41
N TYR A 87 -0.06 12.62 9.99
CA TYR A 87 -0.76 11.66 10.86
C TYR A 87 -0.40 11.77 12.33
N VAL A 88 0.73 12.43 12.67
CA VAL A 88 1.19 12.66 14.05
C VAL A 88 1.37 11.33 14.83
N ILE A 89 1.59 10.22 14.11
CA ILE A 89 1.79 8.89 14.70
C ILE A 89 3.28 8.71 15.00
N PRO A 90 3.66 8.28 16.22
CA PRO A 90 5.05 7.95 16.54
C PRO A 90 5.62 6.91 15.57
N ALA A 91 6.80 7.18 15.02
CA ALA A 91 7.47 6.30 14.08
C ALA A 91 8.98 6.54 14.06
N LYS A 92 9.73 5.57 13.54
CA LYS A 92 11.14 5.73 13.17
C LYS A 92 11.22 6.42 11.81
N ILE A 93 11.72 7.67 11.78
CA ILE A 93 11.76 8.50 10.59
C ILE A 93 13.19 8.66 10.04
N PRO A 94 13.38 8.73 8.72
CA PRO A 94 14.67 9.03 8.13
C PRO A 94 15.05 10.51 8.30
N THR A 95 16.33 10.78 8.52
CA THR A 95 16.90 12.14 8.47
C THR A 95 17.61 12.44 7.15
N CYS A 96 17.82 11.42 6.31
CA CYS A 96 18.58 11.52 5.07
C CYS A 96 17.74 11.65 3.79
N CYS A 97 16.44 11.34 3.85
CA CYS A 97 15.55 11.35 2.70
C CYS A 97 14.09 11.38 3.14
N ASP A 98 13.15 11.43 2.19
CA ASP A 98 11.71 11.48 2.44
C ASP A 98 11.02 10.10 2.46
N ILE A 99 11.76 9.01 2.21
CA ILE A 99 11.22 7.64 2.21
C ILE A 99 10.89 7.20 3.63
N GLN A 100 9.61 7.14 3.95
CA GLN A 100 9.10 6.63 5.21
C GLN A 100 9.18 5.11 5.25
N HIS A 101 9.53 4.58 6.42
CA HIS A 101 9.66 3.16 6.69
C HIS A 101 8.47 2.72 7.53
N LEU A 102 7.50 2.06 6.91
CA LEU A 102 6.24 1.71 7.56
C LEU A 102 6.21 0.22 7.89
N PRO A 103 6.27 -0.13 9.19
CA PRO A 103 5.78 -1.40 9.69
C PRO A 103 4.42 -1.81 9.12
N PRO A 104 4.11 -3.11 9.00
CA PRO A 104 2.79 -3.59 8.63
C PRO A 104 1.67 -3.04 9.51
N GLN A 105 1.89 -2.99 10.83
CA GLN A 105 0.93 -2.47 11.81
C GLN A 105 0.65 -0.99 11.54
N LEU A 106 1.72 -0.19 11.45
CA LEU A 106 1.63 1.25 11.18
C LEU A 106 0.99 1.54 9.82
N TRP A 107 1.27 0.72 8.81
CA TRP A 107 0.67 0.85 7.49
C TRP A 107 -0.82 0.50 7.51
N GLY A 108 -1.21 -0.55 8.23
CA GLY A 108 -2.59 -0.90 8.48
C GLY A 108 -3.36 0.23 9.18
N ASP A 109 -2.76 0.86 10.19
CA ASP A 109 -3.37 2.00 10.91
C ASP A 109 -3.58 3.22 10.01
N LEU A 110 -2.63 3.50 9.11
CA LEU A 110 -2.77 4.58 8.13
C LEU A 110 -3.91 4.31 7.14
N LEU A 111 -4.03 3.08 6.65
CA LEU A 111 -5.12 2.67 5.76
C LEU A 111 -6.47 2.77 6.47
N GLU A 112 -6.56 2.30 7.71
CA GLU A 112 -7.79 2.38 8.51
C GLU A 112 -8.21 3.85 8.75
N ARG A 113 -7.26 4.74 9.04
CA ARG A 113 -7.55 6.18 9.17
C ARG A 113 -8.11 6.78 7.88
N GLY A 114 -7.61 6.32 6.72
CA GLY A 114 -8.13 6.70 5.41
C GLY A 114 -9.55 6.21 5.16
N LEU A 115 -9.91 5.02 5.68
CA LEU A 115 -11.27 4.48 5.63
C LEU A 115 -12.23 5.20 6.59
N LYS A 116 -11.78 5.53 7.81
CA LYS A 116 -12.60 6.26 8.81
C LYS A 116 -12.81 7.74 8.45
N ASN A 117 -11.86 8.33 7.73
CA ASN A 117 -11.92 9.71 7.26
C ASN A 117 -11.80 9.72 5.74
N PRO A 118 -12.79 9.20 5.01
CA PRO A 118 -12.79 9.28 3.57
C PRO A 118 -12.71 10.78 3.23
N LEU A 119 -11.84 11.13 2.27
CA LEU A 119 -11.83 12.50 1.77
C LEU A 119 -13.26 12.79 1.32
N LEU A 120 -13.89 13.83 1.87
CA LEU A 120 -15.23 14.28 1.47
C LEU A 120 -15.25 14.25 -0.05
N ASN A 121 -16.05 13.31 -0.58
CA ASN A 121 -16.08 12.98 -1.99
C ASN A 121 -16.06 14.25 -2.83
N ILE A 122 -14.93 14.56 -3.47
CA ILE A 122 -15.01 15.11 -4.82
C ILE A 122 -15.60 13.93 -5.57
N LYS A 123 -16.94 13.86 -5.57
CA LYS A 123 -17.70 12.92 -6.37
C LYS A 123 -16.99 12.93 -7.71
N SER A 124 -16.37 11.82 -8.07
CA SER A 124 -16.05 11.58 -9.46
C SER A 124 -17.33 11.93 -10.19
N SER A 125 -17.24 12.97 -11.00
CA SER A 125 -18.34 13.41 -11.86
C SER A 125 -18.93 12.16 -12.46
N LYS A 126 -20.26 11.98 -12.35
CA LYS A 126 -21.02 10.96 -13.06
C LYS A 126 -20.31 10.67 -14.39
N TYR A 127 -19.61 9.55 -14.47
CA TYR A 127 -19.05 9.10 -15.73
C TYR A 127 -20.27 8.77 -16.56
N ASP A 128 -20.60 9.66 -17.50
CA ASP A 128 -21.60 9.38 -18.51
C ASP A 128 -21.27 8.01 -19.09
N SER A 129 -22.21 7.09 -18.98
CA SER A 129 -22.09 5.67 -19.30
C SER A 129 -21.86 5.48 -20.79
N GLY A 130 -20.63 5.75 -21.24
CA GLY A 130 -20.16 5.53 -22.59
C GLY A 130 -19.92 4.04 -22.82
N SER A 131 -20.39 3.53 -23.95
CA SER A 131 -20.30 2.15 -24.43
C SER A 131 -18.90 1.50 -24.40
N ALA A 132 -17.83 2.26 -24.23
CA ALA A 132 -16.45 1.79 -24.06
C ALA A 132 -16.19 1.15 -22.68
N LEU A 133 -16.75 1.69 -21.60
CA LEU A 133 -16.59 1.13 -20.24
C LEU A 133 -17.25 -0.24 -20.13
N ASN A 134 -18.39 -0.45 -20.79
CA ASN A 134 -19.07 -1.75 -20.83
C ASN A 134 -18.25 -2.82 -21.57
N ARG A 135 -17.49 -2.44 -22.61
CA ARG A 135 -16.58 -3.36 -23.30
C ARG A 135 -15.35 -3.68 -22.46
N LEU A 136 -14.78 -2.68 -21.79
CA LEU A 136 -13.65 -2.88 -20.89
C LEU A 136 -14.04 -3.71 -19.66
N ARG A 137 -15.24 -3.49 -19.11
CA ARG A 137 -15.83 -4.30 -18.04
C ARG A 137 -15.94 -5.77 -18.42
N ARG A 138 -16.45 -6.09 -19.62
CA ARG A 138 -16.50 -7.46 -20.13
C ARG A 138 -15.11 -8.06 -20.36
N PHE A 139 -14.16 -7.26 -20.83
CA PHE A 139 -12.77 -7.72 -21.01
C PHE A 139 -12.09 -8.06 -19.68
N VAL A 140 -12.27 -7.23 -18.65
CA VAL A 140 -11.73 -7.45 -17.31
C VAL A 140 -12.45 -8.62 -16.61
N GLN A 141 -13.76 -8.76 -16.77
CA GLN A 141 -14.53 -9.93 -16.30
C GLN A 141 -13.99 -11.23 -16.90
N ASN A 142 -13.72 -11.24 -18.21
CA ASN A 142 -13.19 -12.43 -18.89
C ASN A 142 -11.74 -12.78 -18.49
N ILE A 143 -10.95 -11.82 -18.00
CA ILE A 143 -9.57 -12.07 -17.52
C ILE A 143 -9.55 -12.52 -16.05
N LEU A 144 -10.48 -12.00 -15.24
CA LEU A 144 -10.50 -12.22 -13.78
C LEU A 144 -11.50 -13.30 -13.32
N ASP A 145 -12.32 -13.84 -14.23
CA ASP A 145 -13.28 -14.93 -14.00
C ASP A 145 -14.17 -14.71 -12.77
N LYS A 146 -14.66 -13.48 -12.62
CA LYS A 146 -15.51 -13.04 -11.49
C LYS A 146 -16.77 -12.35 -11.99
N ASP A 147 -17.93 -12.82 -11.50
CA ASP A 147 -19.22 -12.16 -11.72
C ASP A 147 -19.31 -10.88 -10.87
N TYR A 148 -18.99 -9.75 -11.49
CA TYR A 148 -19.16 -8.43 -10.87
C TYR A 148 -20.59 -7.93 -11.09
N THR A 149 -21.52 -8.38 -10.24
CA THR A 149 -22.82 -7.75 -10.06
C THR A 149 -22.71 -6.66 -8.98
N GLU A 150 -23.03 -5.41 -9.38
CA GLU A 150 -23.16 -4.18 -8.57
C GLU A 150 -21.91 -3.37 -8.15
N GLU A 151 -20.70 -3.92 -8.10
CA GLU A 151 -19.48 -3.14 -7.79
C GLU A 151 -18.86 -2.46 -9.04
N ASP A 152 -18.16 -1.32 -8.87
CA ASP A 152 -17.36 -0.69 -9.95
C ASP A 152 -16.28 -1.70 -10.37
N PRO A 153 -16.19 -2.07 -11.67
CA PRO A 153 -15.21 -3.06 -12.14
C PRO A 153 -13.74 -2.67 -11.93
N PHE A 154 -13.46 -1.42 -11.53
CA PHE A 154 -12.13 -0.95 -11.17
C PHE A 154 -11.86 -0.95 -9.65
N ASP A 155 -12.88 -1.20 -8.81
CA ASP A 155 -12.69 -1.32 -7.37
C ASP A 155 -11.85 -2.55 -7.04
N GLY A 156 -10.92 -2.40 -6.10
CA GLY A 156 -9.99 -3.45 -5.70
C GLY A 156 -8.88 -3.73 -6.71
N LEU A 157 -8.84 -3.06 -7.87
CA LEU A 157 -7.90 -3.36 -8.96
C LEU A 157 -6.45 -3.06 -8.57
N PHE A 158 -6.22 -1.99 -7.80
CA PHE A 158 -4.90 -1.70 -7.25
C PHE A 158 -4.42 -2.86 -6.38
N TYR A 159 -5.25 -3.33 -5.45
CA TYR A 159 -4.88 -4.45 -4.59
C TYR A 159 -4.63 -5.73 -5.42
N SER A 160 -5.59 -6.17 -6.22
CA SER A 160 -5.51 -7.47 -6.89
C SER A 160 -4.42 -7.56 -7.96
N ILE A 161 -4.13 -6.47 -8.67
CA ILE A 161 -3.13 -6.51 -9.75
C ILE A 161 -1.72 -6.13 -9.25
N LYS A 162 -1.61 -5.19 -8.30
CA LYS A 162 -0.29 -4.63 -7.91
C LYS A 162 0.22 -5.13 -6.58
N ILE A 163 -0.67 -5.50 -5.65
CA ILE A 163 -0.30 -5.77 -4.27
C ILE A 163 -0.39 -7.26 -3.94
N GLU A 164 -1.54 -7.87 -4.19
CA GLU A 164 -1.82 -9.28 -3.92
C GLU A 164 -0.76 -10.24 -4.50
N PRO A 165 -0.26 -10.07 -5.74
CA PRO A 165 0.78 -10.94 -6.29
C PRO A 165 2.12 -10.85 -5.55
N ILE A 166 2.42 -9.70 -4.93
CA ILE A 166 3.64 -9.50 -4.15
C ILE A 166 3.47 -10.15 -2.78
N LEU A 167 2.32 -9.92 -2.15
CA LEU A 167 2.01 -10.42 -0.82
C LEU A 167 1.90 -11.95 -0.78
N LYS A 168 1.40 -12.59 -1.84
CA LYS A 168 1.28 -14.06 -1.92
C LYS A 168 2.60 -14.79 -2.21
N LYS A 169 3.67 -14.10 -2.59
CA LYS A 169 4.98 -14.73 -2.85
C LYS A 169 5.65 -15.26 -1.58
N SER A 170 5.30 -14.75 -0.39
CA SER A 170 5.82 -15.27 0.88
C SER A 170 5.17 -16.59 1.29
N SER A 171 3.88 -16.75 0.99
CA SER A 171 3.11 -17.99 1.27
C SER A 171 3.45 -19.17 0.37
N SER A 172 4.26 -18.96 -0.68
CA SER A 172 4.60 -19.99 -1.68
C SER A 172 6.03 -20.54 -1.55
N LYS A 173 6.73 -20.30 -0.44
CA LYS A 173 7.97 -21.02 -0.14
C LYS A 173 7.65 -22.18 0.82
N PRO A 174 7.86 -23.44 0.42
CA PRO A 174 7.83 -24.58 1.33
C PRO A 174 8.95 -24.50 2.37
#